data_AF-A0A6N8VZQ3-F1
#
_entry.id   AF-A0A6N8VZQ3-F1
#
_cell.length_a   1.000
_cell.length_b   1.000
_cell.length_c   1.000
_cell.angle_alpha   90.00
_cell.angle_beta   90.00
_cell.angle_gamma   90.00
#
_symmetry.space_group_name_H-M   'P 1'
#
loop_
_entity.id
_entity.type
_entity.pdbx_description
1 polymer ?
#
loop_
_entity_poly.entity_id
_entity_poly.type
_entity_poly.pdbx_seq_one_letter_code
_entity_poly.pdbx_strand_id
1 'polypeptide(L)' 'QVRVLLLDRKNRVVGQRTIYQGNAYAALVRPAEVFRPAVIEAAPHIVLVHNHPSGAPRSA' A
#
# COMPACT_ATOMS: atom_id res chain seq x y z
N GLN A 1 1.37 -8.07 -5.26
CA GLN A 1 1.36 -6.61 -5.45
C GLN A 1 1.14 -5.93 -4.10
N VAL A 2 1.87 -4.87 -3.81
CA VAL A 2 1.68 -4.01 -2.64
C VAL A 2 1.25 -2.62 -3.10
N ARG A 3 0.19 -2.10 -2.49
CA ARG A 3 -0.34 -0.76 -2.74
C ARG A 3 -0.57 -0.02 -1.43
N VAL A 4 -0.55 1.29 -1.50
CA VAL A 4 -0.95 2.19 -0.41
C VAL A 4 -2.16 2.99 -0.88
N LEU A 5 -3.23 2.96 -0.09
CA LEU A 5 -4.34 3.89 -0.22
C LEU A 5 -4.04 5.12 0.64
N LEU A 6 -4.29 6.29 0.07
CA LEU A 6 -4.18 7.58 0.74
C LEU A 6 -5.57 8.03 1.15
N LEU A 7 -5.73 8.40 2.41
CA LEU A 7 -7.03 8.75 2.98
C LEU A 7 -7.02 10.18 3.52
N ASP A 8 -8.14 10.87 3.36
CA ASP A 8 -8.37 12.18 3.97
C ASP A 8 -8.66 12.08 5.48
N ARG A 9 -8.90 13.22 6.14
CA ARG A 9 -9.24 13.28 7.58
C ARG A 9 -10.56 12.60 7.93
N LYS A 10 -11.43 12.35 6.95
CA LYS A 10 -12.73 11.67 7.08
C LYS A 10 -12.64 10.21 6.61
N ASN A 11 -11.43 9.66 6.47
CA ASN A 11 -11.14 8.31 6.01
C ASN A 11 -11.67 7.97 4.60
N ARG A 12 -11.85 8.97 3.73
CA ARG A 12 -12.17 8.73 2.32
C ARG A 12 -10.89 8.50 1.53
N VAL A 13 -10.91 7.53 0.63
CA VAL A 13 -9.80 7.29 -0.30
C VAL A 13 -9.71 8.46 -1.27
N VAL A 14 -8.56 9.13 -1.26
CA VAL A 14 -8.24 10.26 -2.14
C VAL A 14 -7.13 9.91 -3.14
N GLY A 15 -6.46 8.78 -2.94
CA GLY A 15 -5.41 8.31 -3.85
C GLY A 15 -5.04 6.85 -3.62
N GLN A 16 -4.35 6.27 -4.61
CA GLN A 16 -3.77 4.94 -4.54
C GLN A 16 -2.40 4.95 -5.23
N ARG A 17 -1.38 4.36 -4.61
CA ARG A 17 -0.06 4.14 -5.21
C ARG A 17 0.32 2.68 -5.14
N THR A 18 0.76 2.13 -6.27
CA THR A 18 1.44 0.83 -6.28
C THR A 18 2.86 1.06 -5.77
N ILE A 19 3.21 0.42 -4.66
CA ILE A 19 4.56 0.49 -4.08
C ILE A 19 5.45 -0.61 -4.66
N TYR A 20 4.86 -1.78 -4.86
CA TYR A 20 5.57 -2.93 -5.39
C TYR A 20 4.65 -3.77 -6.28
N GLN A 21 5.14 -4.06 -7.48
CA GLN A 21 4.50 -5.00 -8.39
C GLN A 21 5.43 -6.21 -8.52
N GLY A 22 5.13 -7.25 -7.75
CA GLY A 22 6.03 -8.39 -7.58
C GLY A 22 6.06 -9.40 -8.70
N ASN A 23 6.99 -10.35 -8.54
CA ASN A 23 7.04 -11.67 -9.18
C ASN A 23 6.84 -12.76 -8.07
N ALA A 24 7.08 -14.05 -8.35
CA ALA A 24 6.72 -15.16 -7.46
C ALA A 24 7.40 -15.19 -6.07
N TYR A 25 8.36 -14.30 -5.82
CA TYR A 25 9.15 -14.23 -4.59
C TYR A 25 8.79 -12.97 -3.79
N ALA A 26 8.92 -13.04 -2.46
CA ALA A 26 8.36 -12.10 -1.49
C ALA A 26 8.51 -10.60 -1.85
N ALA A 27 7.54 -9.78 -1.42
CA ALA A 27 7.60 -8.34 -1.58
C ALA A 27 8.56 -7.71 -0.55
N LEU A 28 9.78 -7.40 -0.98
CA LEU A 28 10.70 -6.60 -0.18
C LEU A 28 10.35 -5.12 -0.38
N VAL A 29 9.75 -4.49 0.63
CA VAL A 29 9.35 -3.08 0.58
C VAL A 29 9.96 -2.33 1.75
N ARG A 30 10.59 -1.18 1.50
CA ARG A 30 11.14 -0.34 2.57
C ARG A 30 10.03 0.52 3.18
N PRO A 31 10.00 0.73 4.51
CA PRO A 31 9.00 1.61 5.14
C PRO A 31 8.94 3.00 4.51
N ALA A 32 10.10 3.58 4.15
CA ALA A 32 10.16 4.87 3.47
C ALA A 32 9.36 4.91 2.16
N GLU A 33 9.31 3.80 1.41
CA GLU A 33 8.55 3.70 0.15
C GLU A 33 7.04 3.63 0.41
N VAL A 34 6.63 3.04 1.53
CA VAL A 34 5.22 2.99 1.98
C VAL A 34 4.73 4.38 2.41
N PHE A 35 5.53 5.11 3.17
CA PHE A 35 5.11 6.41 3.73
C PHE A 35 5.32 7.59 2.80
N ARG A 36 6.29 7.54 1.87
CA ARG A 36 6.64 8.66 0.98
C ARG A 36 5.43 9.24 0.22
N PRO A 37 4.51 8.43 -0.36
CA PRO A 37 3.31 8.97 -1.00
C PRO A 37 2.43 9.81 -0.08
N ALA A 38 2.28 9.39 1.18
CA ALA A 38 1.46 10.12 2.15
C ALA A 38 2.06 11.48 2.49
N VAL A 39 3.39 11.53 2.61
CA VAL A 39 4.11 12.79 2.85
C VAL A 39 4.00 13.74 1.66
N ILE A 40 4.24 13.25 0.43
CA ILE A 40 4.19 14.06 -0.79
C ILE A 40 2.78 14.62 -1.04
N GLU A 41 1.75 13.81 -0.78
CA GLU A 41 0.35 14.16 -1.10
C GLU A 41 -0.42 14.70 0.11
N ALA A 42 0.29 14.97 1.22
CA ALA A 42 -0.29 15.46 2.47
C ALA A 42 -1.47 14.61 2.97
N ALA A 43 -1.40 13.29 2.78
CA ALA A 43 -2.42 12.36 3.24
C ALA A 43 -2.21 12.04 4.73
N PRO A 44 -3.14 12.40 5.63
CA PRO A 44 -3.00 12.17 7.07
C PRO A 44 -3.10 10.69 7.47
N HIS A 45 -3.71 9.85 6.63
CA HIS A 45 -3.94 8.44 6.91
C HIS A 45 -3.57 7.58 5.70
N ILE A 46 -3.12 6.35 5.95
CA ILE A 46 -2.84 5.36 4.91
C ILE A 46 -3.44 4.00 5.25
N VAL A 47 -3.74 3.22 4.21
CA VAL A 47 -4.02 1.78 4.32
C VAL A 47 -3.07 1.03 3.41
N LEU A 48 -2.34 0.05 3.96
CA LEU A 48 -1.45 -0.83 3.19
C LEU A 48 -2.24 -2.05 2.70
N VAL A 49 -2.22 -2.28 1.39
CA VAL A 49 -2.89 -3.40 0.74
C VAL A 49 -1.84 -4.31 0.11
N HIS A 50 -1.89 -5.60 0.41
CA HIS A 50 -1.05 -6.61 -0.24
C HIS A 50 -1.97 -7.65 -0.88
N ASN A 51 -1.77 -7.89 -2.18
CA ASN A 51 -2.47 -8.93 -2.93
C ASN A 51 -1.46 -9.98 -3.39
N HIS A 52 -1.61 -11.22 -2.93
CA HIS A 52 -0.78 -12.34 -3.38
C HIS A 52 -1.44 -13.00 -4.60
N PRO A 53 -0.74 -13.19 -5.73
CA PRO A 53 -1.34 -13.67 -6.97
C PRO A 53 -1.93 -15.09 -6.89
N SER A 54 -1.64 -15.85 -5.83
CA SER A 54 -2.24 -17.17 -5.57
C SER A 54 -3.70 -17.11 -5.08
N GLY A 55 -4.28 -15.93 -4.89
CA GLY A 55 -5.71 -15.76 -4.56
C GLY A 55 -6.14 -16.19 -3.14
N ALA A 56 -5.26 -16.78 -2.35
CA ALA A 56 -5.55 -17.19 -0.98
C ALA A 56 -5.19 -16.07 0.02
N PRO A 57 -6.16 -15.53 0.80
CA PRO A 57 -5.83 -14.71 1.95
C PRO A 57 -5.21 -15.61 3.01
N ARG A 58 -3.87 -15.66 3.09
CA ARG A 58 -3.19 -16.35 4.18
C ARG A 58 -3.13 -15.40 5.38
N SER A 59 -4.22 -15.32 6.12
CA SER A 59 -4.24 -14.76 7.46
C SER A 59 -3.64 -15.77 8.44
N ALA A 60 -2.58 -15.38 9.13
CA ALA A 60 -2.26 -15.85 10.47
C ALA A 60 -2.15 -14.61 11.36
#